data_AF-A0A7C3I5N2-F1
#
_entry.id   AF-A0A7C3I5N2-F1
#
_cell.length_a   1.000
_cell.length_b   1.000
_cell.length_c   1.000
_cell.angle_alpha   90.00
_cell.angle_beta   90.00
_cell.angle_gamma   90.00
#
_symmetry.space_group_name_H-M   'P 1'
#
loop_
_entity.id
_entity.type
_entity.pdbx_description
1 polymer ?
#
loop_
_entity_poly.entity_id
_entity_poly.type
_entity_poly.pdbx_seq_one_letter_code
_entity_poly.pdbx_strand_id
1 'polypeptide(L)'
;MKQNEFKPDFLFEVSWEVCNKIGGIHTAISSRAHIPAGRLNDNYILIGPDVWKETRNNPEFTEEPYMFRSWKRYAENKGIKVKTGRWNIPGNPCVILVDFTPLFPVKDKIFAEMWENYGLDSLTGGWNYIEPALFGYAAGQVIESFYEYNISARNTLAVHSHEWHTGTTVLYLKKNVPQASLVYTAYSTVIGRMLASSGRYGDLQNVNLEEEVNRFGIRA
;
A
#
# COMPACT_ATOMS: atom_id res chain seq x y z
N MET A 1 -12.34 27.27 21.48
CA MET A 1 -12.55 26.87 20.07
C MET A 1 -12.41 25.36 20.00
N LYS A 2 -13.45 24.62 19.61
CA LYS A 2 -13.26 23.20 19.26
C LYS A 2 -12.39 23.20 18.01
N GLN A 3 -11.21 22.58 18.05
CA GLN A 3 -10.46 22.28 16.84
C GLN A 3 -11.43 21.50 15.93
N ASN A 4 -11.72 22.03 14.74
CA ASN A 4 -12.46 21.28 13.75
C ASN A 4 -11.60 20.06 13.41
N GLU A 5 -12.00 18.90 13.93
CA GLU A 5 -11.35 17.62 13.66
C GLU A 5 -11.55 17.34 12.16
N PHE A 6 -10.49 17.48 11.36
CA PHE A 6 -10.55 17.18 9.94
C PHE A 6 -10.82 15.67 9.78
N LYS A 7 -11.95 15.33 9.17
CA LYS A 7 -12.37 13.97 8.91
C LYS A 7 -12.44 13.75 7.39
N PRO A 8 -11.62 12.87 6.81
CA PRO A 8 -11.75 12.55 5.40
C PRO A 8 -13.06 11.82 5.13
N ASP A 9 -13.66 12.04 3.96
CA ASP A 9 -14.85 11.30 3.53
C ASP A 9 -14.50 9.85 3.20
N PHE A 10 -13.32 9.62 2.62
CA PHE A 10 -12.75 8.32 2.30
C PHE A 10 -11.33 8.17 2.87
N LEU A 11 -11.07 7.03 3.50
CA LEU A 11 -9.74 6.65 3.99
C LEU A 11 -9.34 5.31 3.38
N PHE A 12 -8.24 5.32 2.63
CA PHE A 12 -7.58 4.09 2.19
C PHE A 12 -6.36 3.81 3.06
N GLU A 13 -6.25 2.61 3.63
CA GLU A 13 -5.02 2.11 4.26
C GLU A 13 -4.40 1.02 3.37
N VAL A 14 -3.16 1.20 2.96
CA VAL A 14 -2.47 0.30 2.03
C VAL A 14 -1.31 -0.36 2.75
N SER A 15 -1.29 -1.69 2.78
CA SER A 15 -0.17 -2.46 3.33
C SER A 15 -0.03 -3.81 2.65
N TRP A 16 1.22 -4.24 2.46
CA TRP A 16 1.54 -5.61 2.03
C TRP A 16 1.02 -6.67 3.01
N GLU A 17 0.75 -6.28 4.26
CA GLU A 17 0.31 -7.17 5.32
C GLU A 17 -1.22 -7.14 5.59
N VAL A 18 -2.02 -6.42 4.79
CA VAL A 18 -3.49 -6.52 4.87
C VAL A 18 -3.94 -7.91 4.41
N CYS A 19 -4.65 -8.65 5.27
CA CYS A 19 -5.04 -10.05 5.03
C CYS A 19 -3.87 -10.98 4.66
N ASN A 20 -2.63 -10.61 5.02
CA ASN A 20 -1.42 -11.32 4.67
C ASN A 20 -0.41 -11.22 5.81
N LYS A 21 -0.59 -12.06 6.84
CA LYS A 21 0.22 -11.98 8.05
C LYS A 21 1.67 -12.45 7.81
N ILE A 22 2.58 -11.49 7.71
CA ILE A 22 4.03 -11.73 7.59
C ILE A 22 4.78 -11.28 8.84
N GLY A 23 4.39 -10.15 9.45
CA GLY A 23 5.14 -9.55 10.53
C GLY A 23 4.30 -8.68 11.46
N GLY A 24 4.95 -7.65 12.02
CA GLY A 24 4.37 -6.76 13.02
C GLY A 24 3.39 -5.73 12.44
N ILE A 25 3.48 -5.42 11.13
CA ILE A 25 2.64 -4.40 10.50
C ILE A 25 1.19 -4.89 10.46
N HIS A 26 0.97 -6.17 10.16
CA HIS A 26 -0.33 -6.82 10.27
C HIS A 26 -1.01 -6.53 11.61
N THR A 27 -0.30 -6.78 12.71
CA THR A 27 -0.80 -6.55 14.07
C THR A 27 -1.03 -5.06 14.34
N ALA A 28 -0.11 -4.21 13.89
CA ALA A 28 -0.20 -2.76 14.09
C ALA A 28 -1.41 -2.13 13.40
N ILE A 29 -1.84 -2.68 12.27
CA ILE A 29 -3.04 -2.24 11.55
C ILE A 29 -4.28 -2.91 12.16
N SER A 30 -4.31 -4.24 12.24
CA SER A 30 -5.49 -5.01 12.65
C SER A 30 -5.98 -4.67 14.06
N SER A 31 -5.08 -4.37 15.00
CA SER A 31 -5.44 -3.96 16.36
C SER A 31 -6.15 -2.60 16.44
N ARG A 32 -6.01 -1.75 15.41
CA ARG A 32 -6.54 -0.37 15.39
C ARG A 32 -7.61 -0.14 14.34
N ALA A 33 -7.74 -1.01 13.34
CA ALA A 33 -8.69 -0.88 12.22
C ALA A 33 -10.16 -0.71 12.66
N HIS A 34 -10.55 -1.22 13.84
CA HIS A 34 -11.90 -1.03 14.39
C HIS A 34 -12.24 0.45 14.67
N ILE A 35 -11.24 1.31 14.92
CA ILE A 35 -11.42 2.73 15.22
C ILE A 35 -11.89 3.51 13.97
N PRO A 36 -11.15 3.52 12.84
CA PRO A 36 -11.62 4.16 11.63
C PRO A 36 -12.85 3.46 11.05
N ALA A 37 -12.96 2.12 11.14
CA ALA A 37 -14.16 1.39 10.71
C ALA A 37 -15.42 1.89 11.42
N GLY A 38 -15.38 2.09 12.74
CA GLY A 38 -16.52 2.63 13.50
C GLY A 38 -16.85 4.11 13.19
N ARG A 39 -15.93 4.87 12.58
CA ARG A 39 -16.11 6.29 12.25
C ARG A 39 -16.49 6.54 10.79
N LEU A 40 -16.00 5.71 9.88
CA LEU A 40 -16.11 5.88 8.43
C LEU A 40 -16.95 4.76 7.76
N ASN A 41 -17.29 3.70 8.50
CA ASN A 41 -18.00 2.53 7.97
C ASN A 41 -17.31 2.02 6.69
N ASP A 42 -18.06 1.85 5.61
CA ASP A 42 -17.57 1.32 4.34
C ASP A 42 -16.74 2.30 3.52
N ASN A 43 -16.56 3.55 3.99
CA ASN A 43 -15.62 4.51 3.42
C ASN A 43 -14.19 4.36 3.97
N TYR A 44 -13.98 3.46 4.95
CA TYR A 44 -12.66 3.00 5.36
C TYR A 44 -12.35 1.69 4.65
N ILE A 45 -11.39 1.73 3.74
CA ILE A 45 -11.08 0.63 2.83
C ILE A 45 -9.60 0.29 2.98
N LEU A 46 -9.30 -0.96 3.33
CA LEU A 46 -7.92 -1.44 3.30
C LEU A 46 -7.58 -2.09 1.96
N ILE A 47 -6.33 -1.93 1.53
CA ILE A 47 -5.82 -2.51 0.30
C ILE A 47 -4.64 -3.43 0.62
N GLY A 48 -4.75 -4.68 0.18
CA GLY A 48 -3.75 -5.73 0.36
C GLY A 48 -3.46 -6.51 -0.92
N PRO A 49 -2.39 -7.30 -0.94
CA PRO A 49 -2.03 -8.10 -2.12
C PRO A 49 -2.85 -9.40 -2.20
N ASP A 50 -3.33 -9.77 -3.40
CA ASP A 50 -3.97 -11.07 -3.65
C ASP A 50 -2.89 -12.16 -3.90
N VAL A 51 -2.19 -12.55 -2.84
CA VAL A 51 -1.07 -13.52 -2.90
C VAL A 51 -1.45 -14.93 -2.46
N TRP A 52 -2.65 -15.13 -1.90
CA TRP A 52 -3.17 -16.44 -1.46
C TRP A 52 -3.81 -17.22 -2.64
N LYS A 53 -3.18 -17.21 -3.82
CA LYS A 53 -3.78 -17.73 -5.07
C LYS A 53 -3.86 -19.25 -5.13
N GLU A 54 -2.89 -19.94 -4.55
CA GLU A 54 -2.75 -21.40 -4.63
C GLU A 54 -3.44 -22.14 -3.48
N THR A 55 -3.82 -21.41 -2.44
CA THR A 55 -4.51 -21.94 -1.26
C THR A 55 -6.01 -21.83 -1.41
N ARG A 56 -6.75 -22.86 -0.97
CA ARG A 56 -8.21 -22.88 -1.12
C ARG A 56 -8.94 -21.72 -0.44
N ASN A 57 -8.41 -21.17 0.66
CA ASN A 57 -9.06 -20.08 1.41
C ASN A 57 -8.02 -19.25 2.17
N ASN A 58 -8.15 -17.92 2.14
CA ASN A 58 -7.47 -17.01 3.07
C ASN A 58 -8.30 -16.92 4.36
N PRO A 59 -7.83 -17.41 5.52
CA PRO A 59 -8.62 -17.43 6.75
C PRO A 59 -8.97 -16.04 7.27
N GLU A 60 -8.23 -15.02 6.87
CA GLU A 60 -8.43 -13.64 7.32
C GLU A 60 -9.32 -12.83 6.37
N PHE A 61 -9.78 -13.39 5.26
CA PHE A 61 -10.57 -12.65 4.28
C PHE A 61 -11.87 -13.37 3.98
N THR A 62 -12.99 -12.66 4.15
CA THR A 62 -14.30 -13.11 3.69
C THR A 62 -14.67 -12.34 2.44
N GLU A 63 -14.71 -13.02 1.30
CA GLU A 63 -15.06 -12.39 0.03
C GLU A 63 -16.54 -11.98 -0.01
N GLU A 64 -16.81 -10.76 -0.47
CA GLU A 64 -18.14 -10.25 -0.74
C GLU A 64 -18.25 -9.85 -2.23
N PRO A 65 -18.70 -10.75 -3.12
CA PRO A 65 -18.69 -10.53 -4.56
C PRO A 65 -19.55 -9.34 -5.03
N TYR A 66 -20.53 -8.91 -4.23
CA TYR A 66 -21.39 -7.77 -4.55
C TYR A 66 -20.87 -6.44 -4.02
N MET A 67 -19.88 -6.45 -3.11
CA MET A 67 -19.23 -5.24 -2.63
C MET A 67 -18.59 -4.50 -3.81
N PHE A 68 -18.89 -3.21 -3.93
CA PHE A 68 -18.42 -2.32 -5.00
C PHE A 68 -18.64 -2.87 -6.42
N ARG A 69 -19.67 -3.70 -6.66
CA ARG A 69 -19.86 -4.42 -7.94
C ARG A 69 -19.78 -3.52 -9.19
N SER A 70 -20.41 -2.35 -9.17
CA SER A 70 -20.42 -1.45 -10.31
C SER A 70 -19.04 -0.86 -10.58
N TRP A 71 -18.31 -0.47 -9.52
CA TRP A 71 -16.92 -0.01 -9.64
C TRP A 71 -16.00 -1.15 -10.09
N LYS A 72 -16.15 -2.38 -9.58
CA LYS A 72 -15.32 -3.52 -10.00
C LYS A 72 -15.37 -3.74 -11.50
N ARG A 73 -16.56 -3.63 -12.11
CA ARG A 73 -16.70 -3.72 -13.58
C ARG A 73 -15.96 -2.60 -14.30
N TYR A 74 -15.99 -1.39 -13.74
CA TYR A 74 -15.24 -0.25 -14.27
C TYR A 74 -13.72 -0.46 -14.15
N ALA A 75 -13.24 -0.96 -13.00
CA ALA A 75 -11.85 -1.29 -12.77
C ALA A 75 -11.34 -2.42 -13.69
N GLU A 76 -12.15 -3.46 -13.89
CA GLU A 76 -11.83 -4.57 -14.80
C GLU A 76 -11.64 -4.09 -16.24
N ASN A 77 -12.45 -3.14 -16.72
CA ASN A 77 -12.27 -2.53 -18.05
C ASN A 77 -10.95 -1.75 -18.18
N LYS A 78 -10.34 -1.32 -17.07
CA LYS A 78 -9.00 -0.72 -17.02
C LYS A 78 -7.89 -1.77 -16.83
N GLY A 79 -8.22 -3.06 -16.83
CA GLY A 79 -7.26 -4.15 -16.60
C GLY A 79 -6.93 -4.39 -15.12
N ILE A 80 -7.64 -3.75 -14.19
CA ILE A 80 -7.42 -3.87 -12.75
C ILE A 80 -8.23 -5.06 -12.23
N LYS A 81 -7.54 -6.07 -11.69
CA LYS A 81 -8.14 -7.29 -11.14
C LYS A 81 -8.10 -7.26 -9.62
N VAL A 82 -9.27 -7.37 -8.98
CA VAL A 82 -9.41 -7.30 -7.53
C VAL A 82 -10.44 -8.29 -6.98
N LYS A 83 -10.25 -8.68 -5.72
CA LYS A 83 -11.30 -9.25 -4.87
C LYS A 83 -11.75 -8.22 -3.85
N THR A 84 -13.03 -8.20 -3.52
CA THR A 84 -13.61 -7.29 -2.52
C THR A 84 -14.24 -8.10 -1.41
N GLY A 85 -14.14 -7.63 -0.18
CA GLY A 85 -14.66 -8.36 0.97
C GLY A 85 -14.32 -7.69 2.28
N ARG A 86 -14.21 -8.49 3.33
CA ARG A 86 -14.00 -8.02 4.70
C ARG A 86 -12.78 -8.70 5.32
N TRP A 87 -12.02 -7.94 6.09
CA TRP A 87 -10.98 -8.51 6.95
C TRP A 87 -11.61 -9.12 8.20
N ASN A 88 -11.32 -10.39 8.48
CA ASN A 88 -11.79 -11.14 9.65
C ASN A 88 -11.06 -10.74 10.95
N ILE A 89 -11.18 -9.46 11.32
CA ILE A 89 -10.62 -8.83 12.51
C ILE A 89 -11.69 -7.96 13.20
N PRO A 90 -11.46 -7.46 14.43
CA PRO A 90 -12.37 -6.50 15.06
C PRO A 90 -12.66 -5.30 14.16
N GLY A 91 -13.94 -4.96 14.02
CA GLY A 91 -14.42 -3.88 13.15
C GLY A 91 -14.83 -4.30 11.73
N ASN A 92 -14.49 -5.52 11.29
CA ASN A 92 -14.85 -6.09 9.99
C ASN A 92 -14.75 -5.06 8.82
N PRO A 93 -13.57 -4.42 8.63
CA PRO A 93 -13.45 -3.33 7.67
C PRO A 93 -13.48 -3.85 6.22
N CYS A 94 -13.86 -2.96 5.29
CA CYS A 94 -13.80 -3.23 3.85
C CYS A 94 -12.36 -3.50 3.40
N VAL A 95 -12.17 -4.48 2.52
CA VAL A 95 -10.88 -4.82 1.93
C VAL A 95 -11.00 -4.96 0.42
N ILE A 96 -9.99 -4.46 -0.29
CA ILE A 96 -9.73 -4.74 -1.70
C ILE A 96 -8.39 -5.48 -1.78
N LEU A 97 -8.42 -6.74 -2.22
CA LEU A 97 -7.22 -7.51 -2.51
C LEU A 97 -6.88 -7.38 -4.00
N VAL A 98 -5.64 -6.99 -4.30
CA VAL A 98 -5.21 -6.60 -5.65
C VAL A 98 -4.35 -7.70 -6.27
N ASP A 99 -4.76 -8.17 -7.45
CA ASP A 99 -3.91 -9.00 -8.29
C ASP A 99 -3.01 -8.10 -9.15
N PHE A 100 -1.75 -7.99 -8.75
CA PHE A 100 -0.72 -7.20 -9.43
C PHE A 100 0.12 -8.02 -10.44
N THR A 101 -0.12 -9.33 -10.58
CA THR A 101 0.63 -10.18 -11.52
C THR A 101 0.51 -9.77 -12.99
N PRO A 102 -0.60 -9.15 -13.47
CA PRO A 102 -0.65 -8.59 -14.82
C PRO A 102 0.41 -7.51 -15.10
N LEU A 103 1.02 -6.92 -14.06
CA LEU A 103 2.08 -5.93 -14.22
C LEU A 103 3.47 -6.54 -14.45
N PHE A 104 3.67 -7.84 -14.20
CA PHE A 104 4.99 -8.48 -14.33
C PHE A 104 5.60 -8.33 -15.74
N PRO A 105 4.86 -8.50 -16.85
CA PRO A 105 5.42 -8.33 -18.19
C PRO A 105 5.81 -6.89 -18.53
N VAL A 106 5.28 -5.90 -17.82
CA VAL A 106 5.51 -4.46 -18.07
C VAL A 106 6.31 -3.78 -16.96
N LYS A 107 6.87 -4.55 -16.03
CA LYS A 107 7.59 -4.05 -14.86
C LYS A 107 8.71 -3.06 -15.22
N ASP A 108 9.45 -3.32 -16.30
CA ASP A 108 10.61 -2.51 -16.67
C ASP A 108 10.18 -1.13 -17.16
N LYS A 109 9.03 -1.05 -17.83
CA LYS A 109 8.44 0.23 -18.22
C LYS A 109 7.98 1.02 -16.99
N ILE A 110 7.35 0.35 -16.02
CA ILE A 110 6.89 0.97 -14.77
C ILE A 110 8.08 1.52 -13.98
N PHE A 111 9.15 0.74 -13.82
CA PHE A 111 10.34 1.19 -13.09
C PHE A 111 11.12 2.26 -13.84
N ALA A 112 11.18 2.21 -15.17
CA ALA A 112 11.74 3.31 -15.96
C ALA A 112 10.97 4.62 -15.72
N GLU A 113 9.63 4.58 -15.72
CA GLU A 113 8.82 5.76 -15.41
C GLU A 113 9.06 6.26 -13.98
N MET A 114 9.21 5.36 -13.01
CA MET A 114 9.50 5.73 -11.61
C MET A 114 10.89 6.37 -11.46
N TRP A 115 11.88 5.86 -12.19
CA TRP A 115 13.21 6.48 -12.27
C TRP A 115 13.14 7.88 -12.90
N GLU A 116 12.48 8.02 -14.05
CA GLU A 116 12.37 9.29 -14.77
C GLU A 116 11.67 10.38 -13.94
N ASN A 117 10.63 10.01 -13.18
CA ASN A 117 9.87 10.99 -12.40
C ASN A 117 10.44 11.25 -10.99
N TYR A 118 11.10 10.26 -10.38
CA TYR A 118 11.44 10.30 -8.95
C TYR A 118 12.87 9.86 -8.61
N GLY A 119 13.65 9.37 -9.57
CA GLY A 119 14.98 8.81 -9.32
C GLY A 119 14.95 7.50 -8.52
N LEU A 120 13.84 6.75 -8.58
CA LEU A 120 13.75 5.43 -7.95
C LEU A 120 14.53 4.41 -8.79
N ASP A 121 15.77 4.12 -8.38
CA ASP A 121 16.59 3.10 -9.01
C ASP A 121 16.10 1.72 -8.61
N SER A 122 15.71 0.91 -9.60
CA SER A 122 15.20 -0.46 -9.41
C SER A 122 16.02 -1.50 -10.18
N LEU A 123 17.18 -1.11 -10.73
CA LEU A 123 17.95 -1.96 -11.64
C LEU A 123 18.51 -3.21 -10.95
N THR A 124 18.84 -3.09 -9.66
CA THR A 124 19.41 -4.16 -8.85
C THR A 124 18.39 -4.92 -8.01
N GLY A 125 17.12 -4.49 -8.05
CA GLY A 125 16.03 -5.05 -7.27
C GLY A 125 15.73 -6.51 -7.61
N GLY A 126 15.79 -7.37 -6.58
CA GLY A 126 15.29 -8.73 -6.66
C GLY A 126 13.76 -8.81 -6.61
N TRP A 127 13.20 -10.01 -6.74
CA TRP A 127 11.75 -10.23 -6.66
C TRP A 127 11.15 -9.81 -5.32
N ASN A 128 11.91 -9.89 -4.23
CA ASN A 128 11.54 -9.36 -2.92
C ASN A 128 11.32 -7.84 -2.90
N TYR A 129 11.88 -7.09 -3.85
CA TYR A 129 11.61 -5.68 -4.10
C TYR A 129 10.53 -5.49 -5.18
N ILE A 130 10.64 -6.23 -6.29
CA ILE A 130 9.78 -6.08 -7.46
C ILE A 130 8.31 -6.37 -7.10
N GLU A 131 8.01 -7.48 -6.41
CA GLU A 131 6.61 -7.82 -6.12
C GLU A 131 5.91 -6.78 -5.24
N PRO A 132 6.49 -6.34 -4.09
CA PRO A 132 5.88 -5.30 -3.28
C PRO A 132 5.78 -3.96 -4.01
N ALA A 133 6.81 -3.57 -4.78
CA ALA A 133 6.79 -2.33 -5.54
C ALA A 133 5.70 -2.33 -6.62
N LEU A 134 5.49 -3.44 -7.33
CA LEU A 134 4.40 -3.58 -8.31
C LEU A 134 3.03 -3.64 -7.64
N PHE A 135 2.91 -4.27 -6.47
CA PHE A 135 1.70 -4.19 -5.66
C PHE A 135 1.36 -2.75 -5.30
N GLY A 136 2.32 -1.96 -4.80
CA GLY A 136 2.07 -0.57 -4.46
C GLY A 136 1.66 0.26 -5.69
N TYR A 137 2.26 0.00 -6.85
CA TYR A 137 1.82 0.61 -8.11
C TYR A 137 0.36 0.26 -8.43
N ALA A 138 0.01 -1.04 -8.37
CA ALA A 138 -1.35 -1.52 -8.61
C ALA A 138 -2.37 -0.97 -7.60
N ALA A 139 -1.97 -0.83 -6.32
CA ALA A 139 -2.79 -0.20 -5.29
C ALA A 139 -3.07 1.28 -5.62
N GLY A 140 -2.09 1.99 -6.17
CA GLY A 140 -2.27 3.34 -6.72
C GLY A 140 -3.31 3.37 -7.84
N GLN A 141 -3.23 2.44 -8.81
CA GLN A 141 -4.22 2.32 -9.89
C GLN A 141 -5.63 2.01 -9.37
N VAL A 142 -5.73 1.17 -8.33
CA VAL A 142 -7.01 0.86 -7.67
C VAL A 142 -7.61 2.11 -7.05
N ILE A 143 -6.84 2.90 -6.30
CA ILE A 143 -7.32 4.11 -5.64
C ILE A 143 -7.72 5.17 -6.67
N GLU A 144 -6.92 5.39 -7.72
CA GLU A 144 -7.27 6.29 -8.82
C GLU A 144 -8.58 5.87 -9.50
N SER A 145 -8.70 4.59 -9.86
CA SER A 145 -9.92 4.03 -10.46
C SER A 145 -11.14 4.21 -9.54
N PHE A 146 -10.98 3.99 -8.23
CA PHE A 146 -12.05 4.20 -7.26
C PHE A 146 -12.41 5.67 -7.10
N TYR A 147 -11.40 6.54 -7.09
CA TYR A 147 -11.56 7.99 -7.03
C TYR A 147 -12.38 8.50 -8.23
N GLU A 148 -11.98 8.15 -9.46
CA GLU A 148 -12.68 8.57 -10.68
C GLU A 148 -14.14 8.11 -10.73
N TYR A 149 -14.44 6.93 -10.19
CA TYR A 149 -15.77 6.33 -10.28
C TYR A 149 -16.71 6.77 -9.13
N ASN A 150 -16.21 6.88 -7.90
CA ASN A 150 -17.05 7.06 -6.70
C ASN A 150 -16.89 8.44 -6.04
N ILE A 151 -15.76 9.13 -6.24
CA ILE A 151 -15.39 10.29 -5.42
C ILE A 151 -15.67 11.57 -6.21
N SER A 152 -16.56 12.41 -5.68
CA SER A 152 -16.86 13.71 -6.28
C SER A 152 -15.84 14.77 -5.85
N ALA A 153 -15.79 15.90 -6.56
CA ALA A 153 -14.92 17.03 -6.22
C ALA A 153 -15.16 17.65 -4.83
N ARG A 154 -16.27 17.31 -4.16
CA ARG A 154 -16.59 17.76 -2.80
C ARG A 154 -16.06 16.82 -1.71
N ASN A 155 -15.72 15.59 -2.08
CA ASN A 155 -15.25 14.60 -1.13
C ASN A 155 -13.75 14.75 -0.89
N THR A 156 -13.37 14.56 0.37
CA THR A 156 -11.98 14.53 0.81
C THR A 156 -11.47 13.09 0.86
N LEU A 157 -10.28 12.86 0.30
CA LEU A 157 -9.64 11.55 0.19
C LEU A 157 -8.32 11.57 0.97
N ALA A 158 -8.15 10.62 1.87
CA ALA A 158 -6.89 10.34 2.54
C ALA A 158 -6.41 8.93 2.21
N VAL A 159 -5.10 8.78 1.99
CA VAL A 159 -4.44 7.50 1.72
C VAL A 159 -3.26 7.36 2.67
N HIS A 160 -3.26 6.29 3.45
CA HIS A 160 -2.22 5.97 4.41
C HIS A 160 -1.49 4.71 3.94
N SER A 161 -0.24 4.88 3.51
CA SER A 161 0.63 3.80 3.02
C SER A 161 1.59 3.36 4.14
N HIS A 162 1.68 2.06 4.34
CA HIS A 162 2.47 1.43 5.40
C HIS A 162 3.71 0.74 4.84
N GLU A 163 4.86 1.20 5.32
CA GLU A 163 6.20 0.70 5.01
C GLU A 163 6.60 0.78 3.52
N TRP A 164 7.90 0.60 3.24
CA TRP A 164 8.48 0.82 1.92
C TRP A 164 7.84 -0.02 0.80
N HIS A 165 7.27 -1.18 1.14
CA HIS A 165 6.49 -2.04 0.25
C HIS A 165 5.35 -1.31 -0.46
N THR A 166 4.85 -0.20 0.10
CA THR A 166 3.75 0.61 -0.46
C THR A 166 4.22 2.00 -0.89
N GLY A 167 5.53 2.24 -0.94
CA GLY A 167 6.09 3.52 -1.36
C GLY A 167 5.71 3.91 -2.79
N THR A 168 5.62 2.94 -3.69
CA THR A 168 5.16 3.16 -5.08
C THR A 168 3.70 3.61 -5.16
N THR A 169 2.84 3.25 -4.19
CA THR A 169 1.47 3.79 -4.08
C THR A 169 1.51 5.31 -3.92
N VAL A 170 2.35 5.80 -3.01
CA VAL A 170 2.49 7.23 -2.71
C VAL A 170 3.00 7.98 -3.94
N LEU A 171 4.03 7.44 -4.60
CA LEU A 171 4.60 8.03 -5.81
C LEU A 171 3.57 8.08 -6.94
N TYR A 172 2.85 6.98 -7.19
CA TYR A 172 1.80 6.91 -8.19
C TYR A 172 0.71 7.97 -7.95
N LEU A 173 0.17 8.04 -6.74
CA LEU A 173 -0.92 8.95 -6.41
C LEU A 173 -0.49 10.41 -6.39
N LYS A 174 0.77 10.71 -6.03
CA LYS A 174 1.31 12.07 -6.10
C LYS A 174 1.22 12.65 -7.52
N LYS A 175 1.36 11.81 -8.55
CA LYS A 175 1.22 12.19 -9.96
C LYS A 175 -0.22 12.17 -10.43
N ASN A 176 -0.94 11.08 -10.16
CA ASN A 176 -2.22 10.78 -10.82
C ASN A 176 -3.46 11.27 -10.03
N VAL A 177 -3.35 11.44 -8.71
CA VAL A 177 -4.45 11.91 -7.84
C VAL A 177 -3.93 12.99 -6.88
N PRO A 178 -3.48 14.16 -7.37
CA PRO A 178 -2.85 15.19 -6.54
C PRO A 178 -3.76 15.78 -5.44
N GLN A 179 -5.07 15.53 -5.51
CA GLN A 179 -6.06 15.93 -4.50
C GLN A 179 -6.07 15.00 -3.27
N ALA A 180 -5.47 13.81 -3.36
CA ALA A 180 -5.40 12.87 -2.25
C ALA A 180 -4.42 13.37 -1.18
N SER A 181 -4.85 13.38 0.07
CA SER A 181 -3.95 13.56 1.21
C SER A 181 -3.15 12.27 1.43
N LEU A 182 -1.83 12.31 1.23
CA LEU A 182 -0.97 11.14 1.34
C LEU A 182 -0.24 11.12 2.69
N VAL A 183 -0.38 10.02 3.42
CA VAL A 183 0.34 9.72 4.66
C VAL A 183 1.19 8.48 4.43
N TYR A 184 2.45 8.53 4.86
CA TYR A 184 3.37 7.40 4.80
C TYR A 184 3.89 7.10 6.21
N THR A 185 3.88 5.83 6.61
CA THR A 185 4.44 5.38 7.88
C THR A 185 5.44 4.27 7.65
N ALA A 186 6.72 4.56 7.88
CA ALA A 186 7.74 3.55 8.05
C ALA A 186 7.79 3.11 9.52
N TYR A 187 7.74 1.81 9.77
CA TYR A 187 7.87 1.23 11.11
C TYR A 187 9.33 1.11 11.52
N SER A 188 10.22 1.01 10.53
CA SER A 188 11.66 1.06 10.71
C SER A 188 12.33 1.43 9.40
N THR A 189 13.54 1.99 9.46
CA THR A 189 14.34 2.23 8.26
C THR A 189 15.18 0.98 7.95
N VAL A 190 15.28 0.60 6.67
CA VAL A 190 16.08 -0.56 6.24
C VAL A 190 17.51 -0.43 6.74
N ILE A 191 18.13 0.73 6.50
CA ILE A 191 19.49 1.02 6.95
C ILE A 191 19.63 0.99 8.48
N GLY A 192 18.64 1.49 9.23
CA GLY A 192 18.67 1.47 10.69
C GLY A 192 18.69 0.05 11.24
N ARG A 193 17.91 -0.87 10.65
CA ARG A 193 17.95 -2.30 11.02
C ARG A 193 19.32 -2.92 10.71
N MET A 194 19.89 -2.63 9.55
CA MET A 194 21.20 -3.17 9.17
C MET A 194 22.31 -2.66 10.11
N LEU A 195 22.34 -1.35 10.40
CA LEU A 195 23.30 -0.76 11.33
C LEU A 195 23.18 -1.32 12.76
N ALA A 196 21.95 -1.58 13.23
CA ALA A 196 21.72 -2.24 14.51
C ALA A 196 22.27 -3.68 14.51
N SER A 197 22.00 -4.43 13.45
CA SER A 197 22.51 -5.80 13.32
C SER A 197 24.04 -5.87 13.24
N SER A 198 24.69 -4.83 12.72
CA SER A 198 26.14 -4.72 12.63
C SER A 198 26.81 -4.09 13.85
N GLY A 199 26.05 -3.77 14.92
CA GLY A 199 26.56 -3.14 16.14
C GLY A 199 26.97 -1.66 15.99
N ARG A 200 26.58 -1.00 14.89
CA ARG A 200 26.97 0.39 14.57
C ARG A 200 25.87 1.42 14.78
N TYR A 201 24.74 1.02 15.39
CA TYR A 201 23.61 1.91 15.62
C TYR A 201 23.92 3.10 16.54
N GLY A 202 24.95 3.01 17.39
CA GLY A 202 25.35 4.13 18.27
C GLY A 202 26.08 5.26 17.55
N ASP A 203 26.53 5.06 16.31
CA ASP A 203 27.46 5.96 15.60
C ASP A 203 26.81 6.65 14.39
N LEU A 204 25.50 6.89 14.44
CA LEU A 204 24.71 7.38 13.29
C LEU A 204 25.26 8.69 12.68
N GLN A 205 25.93 9.52 13.47
CA GLN A 205 26.47 10.80 13.01
C GLN A 205 27.67 10.64 12.07
N ASN A 206 28.42 9.54 12.17
CA ASN A 206 29.61 9.28 11.36
C ASN A 206 29.37 8.24 10.25
N VAL A 207 28.12 7.79 10.08
CA VAL A 207 27.77 6.82 9.04
C VAL A 207 27.69 7.52 7.68
N ASN A 208 28.54 7.09 6.75
CA ASN A 208 28.31 7.34 5.33
C ASN A 208 27.19 6.41 4.82
N LEU A 209 26.00 6.97 4.61
CA LEU A 209 24.82 6.20 4.22
C LEU A 209 24.99 5.49 2.88
N GLU A 210 25.65 6.11 1.90
CA GLU A 210 25.81 5.52 0.57
C GLU A 210 26.76 4.31 0.62
N GLU A 211 27.86 4.44 1.36
CA GLU A 211 28.81 3.34 1.58
C GLU A 211 28.13 2.16 2.29
N GLU A 212 27.36 2.42 3.35
CA GLU A 212 26.67 1.34 4.07
C GLU A 212 25.55 0.71 3.24
N VAL A 213 24.78 1.48 2.48
CA VAL A 213 23.75 0.95 1.57
C VAL A 213 24.37 0.01 0.54
N ASN A 214 25.52 0.40 -0.02
CA ASN A 214 26.28 -0.44 -0.96
C ASN A 214 26.83 -1.69 -0.27
N ARG A 215 27.42 -1.53 0.93
CA ARG A 215 27.98 -2.63 1.72
C ARG A 215 26.94 -3.69 2.09
N PHE A 216 25.73 -3.26 2.46
CA PHE A 216 24.64 -4.16 2.79
C PHE A 216 23.87 -4.67 1.56
N GLY A 217 24.14 -4.14 0.36
CA GLY A 217 23.44 -4.51 -0.86
C GLY A 217 21.95 -4.18 -0.81
N ILE A 218 21.56 -3.10 -0.14
CA ILE A 218 20.15 -2.70 0.07
C ILE A 218 19.70 -1.59 -0.89
N ARG A 219 20.30 -1.51 -2.08
CA ARG A 219 19.74 -0.72 -3.18
C ARG A 219 18.45 -1.39 -3.68
N ALA A 220 17.53 -0.55 -4.14
CA ALA A 220 16.29 -0.98 -4.74
C ALA A 220 16.53 -1.67 -6.11
#